data_AF-U2TS82-F1
#
_entry.id   AF-U2TS82-F1
#
_cell.length_a   1.000
_cell.length_b   1.000
_cell.length_c   1.000
_cell.angle_alpha   90.00
_cell.angle_beta   90.00
_cell.angle_gamma   90.00
#
_symmetry.space_group_name_H-M   'P 1'
#
loop_
_entity.id
_entity.type
_entity.pdbx_description
1 polymer ?
#
loop_
_entity_poly.entity_id
_entity_poly.type
_entity_poly.pdbx_seq_one_letter_code
_entity_poly.pdbx_strand_id
1 'polypeptide(L)'
;VALGAFDVTVVDASTGEVVATYERQWGDAPTDSSDPTLQLRLLCMRPAGRGDSSVRSSLPEDLVAFLDSEQPKGLAADLRVLRDESAQRGWCAAVEGMARSLRLTGGVDRASVALSAARAAAGDARVGYDEAVDLGVYDDALRMLEGGGRHADDELGA
;
A
#
# COMPACT_ATOMS: atom_id res chain seq x y z
N VAL A 1 31.91 1.70 -7.21
CA VAL A 1 31.90 3.05 -6.59
C VAL A 1 32.32 2.90 -5.15
N ALA A 2 33.33 3.66 -4.73
CA ALA A 2 33.73 3.75 -3.33
C ALA A 2 33.33 5.13 -2.78
N LEU A 3 32.79 5.16 -1.57
CA LEU A 3 32.30 6.38 -0.92
C LEU A 3 33.30 6.84 0.14
N GLY A 4 33.91 8.01 -0.08
CA GLY A 4 34.68 8.73 0.92
C GLY A 4 33.82 9.73 1.69
N ALA A 5 34.35 10.23 2.81
CA ALA A 5 33.69 11.25 3.62
C ALA A 5 33.43 12.55 2.83
N PHE A 6 34.33 12.90 1.91
CA PHE A 6 34.28 14.16 1.14
C PHE A 6 34.29 13.97 -0.37
N ASP A 7 34.48 12.74 -0.86
CA ASP A 7 34.71 12.47 -2.28
C ASP A 7 33.95 11.23 -2.74
N VAL A 8 33.58 11.22 -4.02
CA VAL A 8 33.03 10.07 -4.72
C VAL A 8 34.01 9.61 -5.78
N THR A 9 34.45 8.35 -5.69
CA THR A 9 35.39 7.76 -6.64
C THR A 9 34.68 6.75 -7.54
N VAL A 10 34.73 7.02 -8.85
CA VAL A 10 34.27 6.12 -9.91
C VAL A 10 35.47 5.23 -10.29
N VAL A 11 35.26 3.92 -10.22
CA VAL A 11 36.27 2.91 -10.55
C VAL A 11 35.77 2.02 -11.67
N ASP A 12 36.67 1.60 -12.56
CA ASP A 12 36.39 0.58 -13.55
C ASP A 12 36.15 -0.74 -12.81
N ALA A 13 35.01 -1.37 -13.06
CA ALA A 13 34.59 -2.57 -12.33
C ALA A 13 35.43 -3.81 -12.67
N SER A 14 36.12 -3.81 -13.81
CA SER A 14 36.89 -4.95 -14.31
C SER A 14 38.37 -4.87 -13.94
N THR A 15 38.95 -3.67 -13.91
CA THR A 15 40.37 -3.44 -13.60
C THR A 15 40.60 -2.91 -12.19
N GLY A 16 39.58 -2.30 -11.57
CA GLY A 16 39.70 -1.61 -10.29
C GLY A 16 40.39 -0.25 -10.39
N GLU A 17 40.74 0.22 -11.59
CA GLU A 17 41.38 1.53 -11.78
C GLU A 17 40.40 2.68 -11.50
N VAL A 18 40.94 3.77 -10.95
CA VAL A 18 40.18 4.99 -10.71
C VAL A 18 39.97 5.73 -12.03
N VAL A 19 38.71 5.84 -12.45
CA VAL A 19 38.30 6.56 -13.67
C VAL A 19 38.18 8.05 -13.38
N ALA A 20 37.58 8.43 -12.25
CA ALA A 20 37.41 9.82 -11.85
C ALA A 20 37.10 9.94 -10.35
N THR A 21 37.48 11.08 -9.76
CA THR A 21 37.12 11.47 -8.40
C THR A 21 36.45 12.84 -8.44
N TYR A 22 35.31 12.97 -7.76
CA TYR A 22 34.55 14.20 -7.66
C TYR A 22 34.39 14.59 -6.19
N GLU A 23 34.48 15.90 -5.89
CA GLU A 23 34.07 16.43 -4.60
C GLU A 23 32.59 16.14 -4.36
N ARG A 24 32.29 15.72 -3.14
CA ARG A 24 30.94 15.37 -2.73
C ARG A 24 30.12 16.65 -2.52
N GLN A 25 29.12 16.84 -3.37
CA GLN A 25 28.16 17.94 -3.23
C GLN A 25 27.06 17.56 -2.22
N TRP A 26 26.79 18.47 -1.28
CA TRP A 26 25.74 18.35 -0.29
C TRP A 26 24.59 19.29 -0.66
N GLY A 27 23.36 18.78 -0.66
CA GLY A 27 22.14 19.58 -0.89
C GLY A 27 21.23 19.59 0.33
N ASP A 28 20.26 20.51 0.36
CA ASP A 28 19.22 20.62 1.41
C ASP A 28 18.20 19.46 1.39
N ALA A 29 18.26 18.61 0.37
CA ALA A 29 17.48 17.39 0.30
C ALA A 29 18.31 16.20 0.84
N PRO A 30 17.68 15.23 1.53
CA PRO A 30 18.34 13.99 1.92
C PRO A 30 19.11 13.41 0.73
N THR A 31 20.44 13.32 0.86
CA THR A 31 21.33 12.75 -0.18
C THR A 31 21.43 11.23 -0.07
N ASP A 32 20.62 10.64 0.80
CA ASP A 32 20.50 9.19 0.93
C ASP A 32 19.61 8.65 -0.19
N SER A 33 20.24 8.14 -1.25
CA SER A 33 19.53 7.47 -2.35
C SER A 33 18.84 6.16 -1.93
N SER A 34 19.01 5.74 -0.68
CA SER A 34 18.38 4.54 -0.11
C SER A 34 16.91 4.77 0.24
N ASP A 35 16.46 6.01 0.47
CA ASP A 35 15.05 6.29 0.74
C ASP A 35 14.20 5.99 -0.52
N PRO A 36 13.35 4.94 -0.48
CA PRO A 36 12.55 4.54 -1.64
C PRO A 36 11.55 5.62 -2.04
N THR A 37 11.10 6.47 -1.11
CA THR A 37 10.07 7.49 -1.39
C THR A 37 10.56 8.57 -2.37
N LEU A 38 11.87 8.85 -2.37
CA LEU A 38 12.49 9.84 -3.25
C LEU A 38 12.39 9.43 -4.74
N GLN A 39 12.35 8.13 -5.02
CA GLN A 39 12.29 7.61 -6.39
C GLN A 39 10.85 7.51 -6.94
N LEU A 40 9.83 7.54 -6.07
CA LEU A 40 8.42 7.33 -6.47
C LEU A 40 7.92 8.38 -7.46
N ARG A 41 8.32 9.66 -7.31
CA ARG A 41 7.94 10.72 -8.25
C ARG A 41 8.45 10.44 -9.67
N LEU A 42 9.69 10.00 -9.79
CA LEU A 42 10.29 9.62 -11.07
C LEU A 42 9.64 8.37 -11.65
N LEU A 43 9.40 7.35 -10.83
CA LEU A 43 8.80 6.08 -11.26
C LEU A 43 7.34 6.24 -11.70
N CYS A 44 6.59 7.21 -11.16
CA CYS A 44 5.26 7.56 -11.66
C CYS A 44 5.28 8.07 -13.12
N MET A 45 6.40 8.65 -13.56
CA MET A 45 6.60 9.15 -14.93
C MET A 45 7.26 8.11 -15.82
N ARG A 46 8.15 7.29 -15.26
CA ARG A 46 8.90 6.25 -15.98
C ARG A 46 8.86 4.90 -15.24
N PRO A 47 7.71 4.20 -15.27
CA PRO A 47 7.49 2.96 -14.50
C PRO A 47 8.44 1.82 -14.89
N ALA A 48 8.86 1.79 -16.15
CA ALA A 48 9.81 0.81 -16.67
C ALA A 48 11.17 0.80 -15.92
N GLY A 49 11.52 1.90 -15.23
CA GLY A 49 12.74 1.99 -14.42
C GLY A 49 12.63 1.33 -13.03
N ARG A 50 11.49 0.71 -12.68
CA ARG A 50 11.28 0.12 -11.35
C ARG A 50 12.18 -1.08 -11.06
N GLY A 51 12.54 -1.87 -12.08
CA GLY A 51 13.32 -3.11 -11.90
C GLY A 51 14.60 -2.94 -11.08
N ASP A 52 15.31 -1.83 -11.31
CA ASP A 52 16.59 -1.52 -10.66
C ASP A 52 16.46 -0.48 -9.53
N SER A 53 15.23 -0.19 -9.10
CA SER A 53 14.95 0.87 -8.11
C SER A 53 15.03 0.36 -6.66
N SER A 54 15.37 1.25 -5.73
CA SER A 54 15.31 0.93 -4.29
C SER A 54 13.88 0.70 -3.82
N VAL A 55 12.89 1.24 -4.55
CA VAL A 55 11.47 0.95 -4.33
C VAL A 55 11.22 -0.55 -4.47
N ARG A 56 11.68 -1.20 -5.54
CA ARG A 56 11.46 -2.64 -5.74
C ARG A 56 12.12 -3.49 -4.65
N SER A 57 13.34 -3.15 -4.23
CA SER A 57 14.06 -3.89 -3.18
C SER A 57 13.48 -3.69 -1.77
N SER A 58 12.67 -2.65 -1.57
CA SER A 58 12.09 -2.30 -0.26
C SER A 58 10.64 -2.79 -0.09
N LEU A 59 10.10 -3.51 -1.08
CA LEU A 59 8.74 -4.03 -1.06
C LEU A 59 8.71 -5.53 -0.67
N PRO A 60 7.64 -5.99 -0.02
CA PRO A 60 7.35 -7.41 0.18
C PRO A 60 7.30 -8.19 -1.16
N GLU A 61 7.73 -9.45 -1.15
CA GLU A 61 7.87 -10.28 -2.35
C GLU A 61 6.55 -10.48 -3.11
N ASP A 62 5.43 -10.65 -2.39
CA ASP A 62 4.09 -10.78 -2.97
C ASP A 62 3.69 -9.53 -3.75
N LEU A 63 3.93 -8.35 -3.17
CA LEU A 63 3.68 -7.08 -3.81
C LEU A 63 4.65 -6.82 -4.97
N VAL A 64 5.90 -7.27 -4.86
CA VAL A 64 6.86 -7.22 -5.98
C VAL A 64 6.38 -8.03 -7.16
N ALA A 65 5.97 -9.28 -6.92
CA ALA A 65 5.49 -10.19 -7.96
C ALA A 65 4.23 -9.65 -8.65
N PHE A 66 3.28 -9.11 -7.87
CA PHE A 66 2.10 -8.45 -8.42
C PHE A 66 2.47 -7.29 -9.35
N LEU A 67 3.29 -6.34 -8.87
CA LEU A 67 3.69 -5.17 -9.64
C LEU A 67 4.62 -5.50 -10.83
N ASP A 68 5.37 -6.61 -10.78
CA ASP A 68 6.18 -7.10 -11.90
C ASP A 68 5.29 -7.72 -13.01
N SER A 69 4.10 -8.22 -12.65
CA SER A 69 3.12 -8.78 -13.60
C SER A 69 2.21 -7.73 -14.26
N GLU A 70 2.20 -6.51 -13.72
CA GLU A 70 1.30 -5.43 -14.12
C GLU A 70 1.64 -4.85 -15.49
N GLN A 71 0.61 -4.37 -16.21
CA GLN A 71 0.83 -3.69 -17.48
C GLN A 71 1.37 -2.27 -17.23
N PRO A 72 2.10 -1.66 -18.18
CA PRO A 72 2.74 -0.35 -17.95
C PRO A 72 1.81 0.75 -17.45
N LYS A 73 0.54 0.74 -17.88
CA LYS A 73 -0.47 1.72 -17.43
C LYS A 73 -0.95 1.46 -15.99
N GLY A 74 -1.20 0.20 -15.62
CA GLY A 74 -1.65 -0.14 -14.27
C GLY A 74 -0.51 -0.04 -13.27
N LEU A 75 0.71 -0.46 -13.63
CA LEU A 75 1.91 -0.21 -12.83
C LEU A 75 2.10 1.28 -12.51
N ALA A 76 1.89 2.17 -13.49
CA ALA A 76 1.97 3.61 -13.25
C ALA A 76 0.87 4.10 -12.29
N ALA A 77 -0.31 3.51 -12.31
CA ALA A 77 -1.40 3.84 -11.39
C ALA A 77 -1.08 3.36 -9.97
N ASP A 78 -0.62 2.13 -9.82
CA ASP A 78 -0.27 1.54 -8.53
C ASP A 78 0.89 2.28 -7.86
N LEU A 79 1.90 2.70 -8.64
CA LEU A 79 3.00 3.53 -8.14
C LEU A 79 2.54 4.92 -7.69
N ARG A 80 1.50 5.49 -8.31
CA ARG A 80 0.89 6.75 -7.83
C ARG A 80 0.15 6.53 -6.52
N VAL A 81 -0.56 5.41 -6.37
CA VAL A 81 -1.19 5.04 -5.10
C VAL A 81 -0.13 4.91 -4.00
N LEU A 82 0.95 4.15 -4.25
CA LEU A 82 2.06 4.03 -3.29
C LEU A 82 2.67 5.38 -2.92
N ARG A 83 2.90 6.25 -3.91
CA ARG A 83 3.43 7.60 -3.70
C ARG A 83 2.50 8.46 -2.83
N ASP A 84 1.23 8.51 -3.20
CA ASP A 84 0.26 9.40 -2.55
C ASP A 84 -0.01 8.96 -1.11
N GLU A 85 -0.11 7.65 -0.87
CA GLU A 85 -0.27 7.10 0.47
C GLU A 85 1.00 7.21 1.30
N SER A 86 2.18 7.01 0.70
CA SER A 86 3.46 7.23 1.40
C SER A 86 3.60 8.69 1.84
N ALA A 87 3.17 9.65 1.02
CA ALA A 87 3.20 11.06 1.35
C ALA A 87 2.19 11.44 2.46
N GLN A 88 1.04 10.77 2.54
CA GLN A 88 0.01 11.07 3.53
C GLN A 88 0.24 10.36 4.87
N ARG A 89 0.72 9.12 4.86
CA ARG A 89 0.70 8.21 6.02
C ARG A 89 2.05 7.57 6.33
N GLY A 90 3.07 7.86 5.51
CA GLY A 90 4.39 7.26 5.60
C GLY A 90 4.53 5.96 4.81
N TRP A 91 5.77 5.65 4.41
CA TRP A 91 6.13 4.50 3.59
C TRP A 91 5.64 3.17 4.15
N CYS A 92 5.94 2.87 5.42
CA CYS A 92 5.59 1.57 6.01
C CYS A 92 4.08 1.32 6.02
N ALA A 93 3.28 2.34 6.36
CA ALA A 93 1.82 2.24 6.36
C ALA A 93 1.26 2.08 4.94
N ALA A 94 1.83 2.77 3.95
CA ALA A 94 1.44 2.63 2.54
C ALA A 94 1.74 1.23 1.98
N VAL A 95 2.94 0.69 2.27
CA VAL A 95 3.32 -0.66 1.85
C VAL A 95 2.44 -1.72 2.49
N GLU A 96 2.19 -1.63 3.81
CA GLU A 96 1.26 -2.55 4.49
C GLU A 96 -0.16 -2.41 3.94
N GLY A 97 -0.60 -1.18 3.65
CA GLY A 97 -1.90 -0.92 3.04
C GLY A 97 -2.07 -1.58 1.67
N MET A 98 -1.06 -1.48 0.81
CA MET A 98 -1.04 -2.12 -0.50
C MET A 98 -0.99 -3.64 -0.40
N ALA A 99 -0.12 -4.18 0.46
CA ALA A 99 -0.01 -5.62 0.66
C ALA A 99 -1.32 -6.22 1.20
N ARG A 100 -1.98 -5.52 2.13
CA ARG A 100 -3.30 -5.92 2.66
C ARG A 100 -4.39 -5.85 1.60
N SER A 101 -4.44 -4.78 0.81
CA SER A 101 -5.37 -4.67 -0.31
C SER A 101 -5.20 -5.84 -1.27
N LEU A 102 -3.96 -6.11 -1.70
CA LEU A 102 -3.64 -7.21 -2.60
C LEU A 102 -4.11 -8.56 -2.07
N ARG A 103 -3.84 -8.85 -0.79
CA ARG A 103 -4.27 -10.11 -0.15
C ARG A 103 -5.79 -10.27 -0.05
N LEU A 104 -6.52 -9.17 0.15
CA LEU A 104 -7.97 -9.20 0.40
C LEU A 104 -8.80 -9.10 -0.89
N THR A 105 -8.33 -8.36 -1.89
CA THR A 105 -9.09 -8.03 -3.10
C THR A 105 -8.45 -8.55 -4.39
N GLY A 106 -7.19 -9.00 -4.33
CA GLY A 106 -6.41 -9.38 -5.51
C GLY A 106 -5.83 -8.18 -6.27
N GLY A 107 -5.96 -6.96 -5.75
CA GLY A 107 -5.45 -5.76 -6.42
C GLY A 107 -5.17 -4.58 -5.48
N VAL A 108 -4.71 -3.49 -6.08
CA VAL A 108 -4.20 -2.30 -5.38
C VAL A 108 -5.03 -1.06 -5.75
N ASP A 109 -6.33 -1.11 -5.51
CA ASP A 109 -7.18 0.04 -5.76
C ASP A 109 -7.00 1.12 -4.68
N ARG A 110 -7.15 2.39 -5.07
CA ARG A 110 -6.89 3.53 -4.20
C ARG A 110 -7.70 3.50 -2.89
N ALA A 111 -8.95 3.07 -2.92
CA ALA A 111 -9.83 3.15 -1.75
C ALA A 111 -9.46 2.08 -0.72
N SER A 112 -9.26 0.83 -1.16
CA SER A 112 -8.85 -0.27 -0.29
C SER A 112 -7.47 -0.01 0.32
N VAL A 113 -6.55 0.52 -0.46
CA VAL A 113 -5.21 0.89 0.02
C VAL A 113 -5.29 2.04 1.02
N ALA A 114 -6.01 3.12 0.73
CA ALA A 114 -6.12 4.26 1.63
C ALA A 114 -6.72 3.87 2.99
N LEU A 115 -7.77 3.02 2.98
CA LEU A 115 -8.36 2.48 4.20
C LEU A 115 -7.34 1.63 4.98
N SER A 116 -6.68 0.69 4.29
CA SER A 116 -5.73 -0.23 4.92
C SER A 116 -4.50 0.49 5.46
N ALA A 117 -3.96 1.45 4.71
CA ALA A 117 -2.84 2.30 5.13
C ALA A 117 -3.23 3.19 6.31
N ALA A 118 -4.45 3.75 6.32
CA ALA A 118 -4.94 4.51 7.47
C ALA A 118 -5.02 3.66 8.74
N ARG A 119 -5.50 2.41 8.61
CA ARG A 119 -5.52 1.48 9.74
C ARG A 119 -4.13 1.12 10.23
N ALA A 120 -3.20 0.83 9.32
CA ALA A 120 -1.81 0.53 9.66
C ALA A 120 -1.13 1.73 10.37
N ALA A 121 -1.33 2.95 9.85
CA ALA A 121 -0.81 4.17 10.48
C ALA A 121 -1.41 4.45 11.86
N ALA A 122 -2.68 4.08 12.09
CA ALA A 122 -3.36 4.18 13.37
C ALA A 122 -2.97 3.04 14.36
N GLY A 123 -2.06 2.15 13.98
CA GLY A 123 -1.59 1.05 14.83
C GLY A 123 -2.51 -0.17 14.86
N ASP A 124 -3.45 -0.27 13.92
CA ASP A 124 -4.36 -1.42 13.74
C ASP A 124 -5.18 -1.82 14.99
N ALA A 125 -5.28 -0.93 15.98
CA ALA A 125 -6.03 -1.18 17.19
C ALA A 125 -7.48 -1.55 16.85
N ARG A 126 -7.92 -2.72 17.33
CA ARG A 126 -9.32 -3.12 17.26
C ARG A 126 -10.06 -2.41 18.38
N VAL A 127 -11.13 -1.70 18.02
CA VAL A 127 -12.11 -1.25 19.00
C VAL A 127 -12.91 -2.48 19.41
N GLY A 128 -12.62 -3.01 20.59
CA GLY A 128 -13.42 -4.05 21.24
C GLY A 128 -14.49 -3.41 22.12
N TYR A 129 -15.66 -4.01 22.14
CA TYR A 129 -16.70 -3.70 23.12
C TYR A 129 -16.82 -4.90 24.06
N ASP A 130 -16.92 -4.63 25.36
CA ASP A 130 -17.04 -5.67 26.38
C ASP A 130 -18.45 -6.29 26.38
N GLU A 131 -19.43 -5.57 25.85
CA GLU A 131 -20.82 -6.03 25.71
C GLU A 131 -21.02 -6.73 24.36
N ALA A 132 -21.55 -7.95 24.40
CA ALA A 132 -21.90 -8.68 23.19
C ALA A 132 -23.10 -8.03 22.50
N VAL A 133 -23.01 -7.81 21.18
CA VAL A 133 -24.13 -7.29 20.39
C VAL A 133 -25.19 -8.38 20.24
N ASP A 134 -26.39 -8.14 20.76
CA ASP A 134 -27.55 -9.02 20.53
C ASP A 134 -28.06 -8.84 19.09
N LEU A 135 -27.74 -9.81 18.23
CA LEU A 135 -28.20 -9.83 16.85
C LEU A 135 -29.64 -10.34 16.69
N GLY A 136 -30.25 -10.91 17.75
CA GLY A 136 -31.63 -11.40 17.73
C GLY A 136 -32.67 -10.29 17.51
N VAL A 137 -32.31 -9.04 17.81
CA VAL A 137 -33.14 -7.85 17.49
C VAL A 137 -33.44 -7.76 15.98
N TYR A 138 -32.52 -8.19 15.12
CA TYR A 138 -32.75 -8.21 13.67
C TYR A 138 -33.76 -9.30 13.27
N ASP A 139 -33.73 -10.46 13.91
CA ASP A 139 -34.70 -11.53 13.67
C ASP A 139 -36.10 -11.11 14.12
N ASP A 140 -36.20 -10.40 15.25
CA ASP A 140 -37.46 -9.85 15.74
C ASP A 140 -37.99 -8.75 14.81
N ALA A 141 -37.14 -7.85 14.34
CA ALA A 141 -37.50 -6.83 13.36
C ALA A 141 -37.95 -7.44 12.02
N LEU A 142 -37.26 -8.49 11.55
CA LEU A 142 -37.63 -9.22 10.34
C LEU A 142 -38.98 -9.91 10.51
N ARG A 143 -39.21 -10.56 11.66
CA ARG A 143 -40.50 -11.19 12.00
C ARG A 143 -41.64 -10.19 12.09
N MET A 144 -41.37 -8.97 12.56
CA MET A 144 -42.35 -7.87 12.56
C MET A 144 -42.66 -7.39 11.13
N LEU A 145 -41.68 -7.37 10.22
CA LEU A 145 -41.88 -7.00 8.82
C LEU A 145 -42.64 -8.09 8.04
N GLU A 146 -42.34 -9.36 8.30
CA GLU A 146 -43.01 -10.53 7.71
C GLU A 146 -44.38 -10.82 8.39
N GLY A 147 -44.64 -10.22 9.55
CA GLY A 147 -45.78 -10.46 10.43
C GLY A 147 -47.04 -9.64 10.14
N GLY A 148 -47.17 -9.04 8.95
CA GLY A 148 -48.41 -8.43 8.47
C GLY A 148 -49.41 -9.40 7.82
N GLY A 149 -49.25 -10.72 8.01
CA GLY A 149 -50.00 -11.73 7.28
C GLY A 149 -50.36 -12.97 8.10
N ARG A 150 -50.93 -12.81 9.30
CA ARG A 150 -51.63 -13.90 10.00
C ARG A 150 -52.87 -13.39 10.71
N HIS A 151 -53.95 -13.23 9.96
CA HIS A 151 -55.33 -13.42 10.41
C HIS A 151 -56.20 -13.69 9.18
N ALA A 152 -56.28 -14.95 8.75
CA ALA A 152 -57.24 -15.38 7.74
C ALA A 152 -57.67 -16.85 7.91
N ASP A 153 -57.64 -17.40 9.13
CA ASP A 153 -58.11 -18.79 9.38
C ASP A 153 -59.03 -18.89 10.63
N ASP A 154 -59.67 -17.80 11.05
CA ASP A 154 -60.61 -17.82 12.20
C ASP A 154 -62.00 -17.25 11.89
N GLU A 155 -62.41 -17.23 10.61
CA GLU A 155 -63.82 -17.13 10.23
C GLU A 155 -64.09 -18.14 9.13
N LEU A 156 -64.59 -19.32 9.50
CA LEU A 156 -65.61 -20.12 8.79
C LEU A 156 -65.77 -21.46 9.54
N GLY A 157 -66.22 -21.37 10.79
CA GLY A 157 -66.97 -22.44 11.43
C GLY A 157 -68.46 -22.20 11.19
N ALA A 158 -69.04 -22.92 10.22
CA ALA A 158 -70.45 -23.37 10.14
C ALA A 158 -70.68 -24.10 8.81
#